data_AF-A0A524LAS3-F1
#
_entry.id   AF-A0A524LAS3-F1
#
_cell.length_a   1.000
_cell.length_b   1.000
_cell.length_c   1.000
_cell.angle_alpha   90.00
_cell.angle_beta   90.00
_cell.angle_gamma   90.00
#
_symmetry.space_group_name_H-M   'P 1'
#
loop_
_entity.id
_entity.type
_entity.pdbx_description
1 polymer ?
#
loop_
_entity_poly.entity_id
_entity_poly.type
_entity_poly.pdbx_seq_one_letter_code
_entity_poly.pdbx_strand_id
1 'polypeptide(L)'
;MKRWLPFILLISIVIIMTIRFFVYGRTNPYNPQTSDPQLIYSQACSGCHGEKGEGSGFLYPNLLDSTLSRQKIIEAVRDGNMLMPAFPMIQDTSLSKLARYLTNENFRSR
;
A
#
# COMPACT_ATOMS: atom_id res chain seq x y z
N MET A 1 22.86 -17.51 39.81
CA MET A 1 21.89 -18.04 38.83
C MET A 1 21.22 -16.94 37.98
N LYS A 2 21.98 -15.99 37.39
CA LYS A 2 21.40 -14.85 36.62
C LYS A 2 22.19 -14.47 35.34
N ARG A 3 23.19 -15.27 34.92
CA ARG A 3 24.07 -14.94 33.78
C ARG A 3 23.36 -14.99 32.41
N TRP A 4 22.19 -15.63 32.34
CA TRP A 4 21.39 -15.82 31.12
C TRP A 4 20.29 -14.78 30.95
N LEU A 5 19.98 -14.02 32.02
CA LEU A 5 18.97 -12.97 32.02
C LEU A 5 19.21 -11.87 30.95
N PRO A 6 20.45 -11.39 30.70
CA PRO A 6 20.67 -10.39 29.64
C PRO A 6 20.46 -10.95 28.23
N PHE A 7 20.76 -12.23 27.99
CA PHE A 7 20.52 -12.88 26.69
C PHE A 7 19.03 -13.07 26.40
N ILE A 8 18.26 -13.49 27.41
CA ILE A 8 16.79 -13.63 27.28
C ILE A 8 16.16 -12.26 26.99
N LEU A 9 16.60 -11.21 27.69
CA LEU A 9 16.06 -9.85 27.52
C LEU A 9 16.37 -9.29 26.13
N LEU A 10 17.58 -9.51 25.60
CA LEU A 10 17.93 -9.16 24.23
C LEU A 10 17.09 -9.91 23.19
N ILE A 11 16.92 -11.23 23.36
CA ILE A 11 16.10 -12.04 22.44
C ILE A 11 14.64 -11.56 22.45
N SER A 12 14.07 -11.28 23.61
CA SER A 12 12.72 -10.73 23.72
C SER A 12 12.58 -9.38 23.02
N ILE A 13 13.56 -8.47 23.15
CA ILE A 13 13.55 -7.17 22.44
C ILE A 13 13.59 -7.37 20.93
N VAL A 14 14.44 -8.26 20.41
CA VAL A 14 14.54 -8.56 18.97
C VAL A 14 13.24 -9.17 18.44
N ILE A 15 12.63 -10.09 19.19
CA ILE A 15 11.32 -10.68 18.83
C ILE A 15 10.23 -9.61 18.83
N ILE A 16 10.18 -8.73 19.84
CA ILE A 16 9.20 -7.65 19.89
C ILE A 16 9.39 -6.67 18.73
N MET A 17 10.64 -6.28 18.43
CA MET A 17 10.93 -5.38 17.30
C MET A 17 10.58 -5.98 15.95
N THR A 18 10.87 -7.26 15.73
CA THR A 18 10.50 -7.96 14.48
C THR A 18 9.00 -8.11 14.33
N ILE A 19 8.27 -8.45 15.40
CA ILE A 19 6.80 -8.49 15.40
C ILE A 19 6.23 -7.10 15.11
N ARG A 20 6.74 -6.05 15.75
CA ARG A 20 6.27 -4.68 15.52
C ARG A 20 6.53 -4.23 14.09
N PHE A 21 7.70 -4.51 13.52
CA PHE A 21 7.97 -4.20 12.12
C PHE A 21 7.01 -4.93 11.18
N PHE A 22 6.75 -6.22 11.43
CA PHE A 22 5.82 -7.01 10.63
C PHE A 22 4.36 -6.59 10.74
N VAL A 23 3.93 -6.03 11.88
CA VAL A 23 2.54 -5.58 12.09
C VAL A 23 2.34 -4.15 11.62
N TYR A 24 3.24 -3.23 12.01
CA TYR A 24 3.10 -1.80 11.72
C TYR A 24 3.65 -1.39 10.35
N GLY A 25 4.56 -2.17 9.75
CA GLY A 25 5.11 -1.88 8.42
C GLY A 25 4.21 -2.30 7.25
N ARG A 26 3.05 -2.91 7.53
CA ARG A 26 2.13 -3.45 6.51
C ARG A 26 1.06 -2.48 6.05
N THR A 27 0.84 -1.38 6.78
CA THR A 27 -0.24 -0.43 6.48
C THR A 27 0.33 0.97 6.24
N ASN A 28 -0.35 1.74 5.40
CA ASN A 28 -0.08 3.14 5.16
C ASN A 28 -1.18 3.97 5.83
N PRO A 29 -0.83 4.96 6.68
CA PRO A 29 -1.80 5.75 7.43
C PRO A 29 -2.47 6.86 6.60
N TYR A 30 -2.21 6.95 5.29
CA TYR A 30 -2.81 7.97 4.42
C TYR A 30 -4.34 7.93 4.49
N ASN A 31 -4.94 9.05 4.91
CA ASN A 31 -6.38 9.22 5.05
C ASN A 31 -6.88 10.35 4.12
N PRO A 32 -7.62 10.02 3.04
CA PRO A 32 -8.03 11.00 2.06
C PRO A 32 -9.09 11.97 2.62
N GLN A 33 -8.83 13.27 2.52
CA GLN A 33 -9.81 14.33 2.87
C GLN A 33 -10.76 14.66 1.71
N THR A 34 -10.61 13.98 0.57
CA THR A 34 -11.40 14.17 -0.64
C THR A 34 -11.78 12.81 -1.24
N SER A 35 -12.74 12.83 -2.15
CA SER A 35 -13.05 11.67 -2.99
C SER A 35 -12.56 11.83 -4.43
N ASP A 36 -11.74 12.85 -4.70
CA ASP A 36 -11.07 13.07 -5.97
C ASP A 36 -9.99 11.99 -6.18
N PRO A 37 -10.16 11.07 -7.14
CA PRO A 37 -9.23 9.95 -7.32
C PRO A 37 -7.88 10.39 -7.90
N GLN A 38 -7.81 11.49 -8.65
CA GLN A 38 -6.54 12.01 -9.17
C GLN A 38 -5.66 12.51 -8.02
N LEU A 39 -6.26 13.26 -7.09
CA LEU A 39 -5.53 13.77 -5.92
C LEU A 39 -5.07 12.62 -5.01
N ILE A 40 -5.94 11.64 -4.77
CA ILE A 40 -5.59 10.45 -3.99
C ILE A 40 -4.43 9.70 -4.63
N TYR A 41 -4.49 9.47 -5.95
CA TYR A 41 -3.42 8.80 -6.68
C TYR A 41 -2.09 9.54 -6.55
N SER A 42 -2.10 10.85 -6.78
CA SER A 42 -0.92 11.71 -6.68
C SER A 42 -0.29 11.72 -5.29
N GLN A 43 -1.09 11.62 -4.22
CA GLN A 43 -0.60 11.68 -2.85
C GLN A 43 -0.19 10.32 -2.26
N ALA A 44 -0.85 9.24 -2.67
CA ALA A 44 -0.74 7.94 -2.00
C ALA A 44 -0.15 6.83 -2.90
N CYS A 45 -0.21 6.96 -4.22
CA CYS A 45 0.11 5.87 -5.14
C CYS A 45 1.34 6.17 -6.02
N SER A 46 1.47 7.42 -6.49
CA SER A 46 2.48 7.83 -7.47
C SER A 46 3.93 7.64 -7.02
N GLY A 47 4.19 7.75 -5.71
CA GLY A 47 5.54 7.57 -5.16
C GLY A 47 6.12 6.18 -5.40
N CYS A 48 5.28 5.17 -5.63
CA CYS A 48 5.71 3.83 -6.03
C CYS A 48 5.35 3.54 -7.49
N HIS A 49 4.11 3.82 -7.90
CA HIS A 49 3.62 3.45 -9.22
C HIS A 49 3.98 4.44 -10.34
N GLY A 50 4.74 5.51 -10.05
CA GLY A 50 5.07 6.56 -11.01
C GLY A 50 3.99 7.63 -11.09
N GLU A 51 4.32 8.79 -11.64
CA GLU A 51 3.38 9.92 -11.73
C GLU A 51 2.19 9.62 -12.63
N LYS A 52 2.40 8.78 -13.65
CA LYS A 52 1.38 8.37 -14.62
C LYS A 52 0.94 6.93 -14.44
N GLY A 53 1.56 6.15 -13.57
CA GLY A 53 1.30 4.71 -13.44
C GLY A 53 2.27 3.83 -14.21
N GLU A 54 3.35 4.39 -14.72
CA GLU A 54 4.38 3.70 -15.49
C GLU A 54 5.17 2.66 -14.68
N GLY A 55 5.15 2.77 -13.34
CA GLY A 55 5.93 1.93 -12.44
C GLY A 55 7.43 2.17 -12.56
N SER A 56 8.21 1.40 -11.80
CA SER A 56 9.68 1.43 -11.87
C SER A 56 10.25 0.04 -11.59
N GLY A 57 10.58 -0.67 -12.66
CA GLY A 57 11.19 -2.00 -12.61
C GLY A 57 10.25 -3.07 -12.03
N PHE A 58 10.85 -4.16 -11.53
CA PHE A 58 10.10 -5.32 -11.05
C PHE A 58 9.35 -5.07 -9.72
N LEU A 59 9.88 -4.18 -8.86
CA LEU A 59 9.34 -3.95 -7.52
C LEU A 59 8.08 -3.07 -7.53
N TYR A 60 7.97 -2.18 -8.51
CA TYR A 60 6.85 -1.25 -8.62
C TYR A 60 6.16 -1.45 -9.96
N PRO A 61 5.11 -2.27 -10.00
CA PRO A 61 4.49 -2.66 -11.26
C PRO A 61 3.82 -1.47 -11.93
N ASN A 62 3.86 -1.49 -13.27
CA ASN A 62 3.12 -0.60 -14.13
C ASN A 62 1.61 -0.87 -14.01
N LEU A 63 0.82 0.19 -13.87
CA LEU A 63 -0.63 0.15 -13.73
C LEU A 63 -1.37 0.36 -15.07
N LEU A 64 -0.71 0.91 -16.09
CA LEU A 64 -1.26 1.19 -17.42
C LEU A 64 -1.66 -0.10 -18.14
N ASP A 65 -0.85 -1.15 -18.03
CA ASP A 65 -1.09 -2.45 -18.66
C ASP A 65 -1.90 -3.42 -17.78
N SER A 66 -2.41 -2.95 -16.64
CA SER A 66 -3.10 -3.81 -15.69
C SER A 66 -4.41 -4.35 -16.26
N THR A 67 -4.58 -5.68 -16.22
CA THR A 67 -5.85 -6.34 -16.56
C THR A 67 -6.72 -6.62 -15.33
N LEU A 68 -6.36 -6.06 -14.17
CA LEU A 68 -7.09 -6.29 -12.94
C LEU A 68 -8.50 -5.68 -13.01
N SER A 69 -9.46 -6.43 -12.47
CA SER A 69 -10.82 -5.93 -12.29
C SER A 69 -10.87 -4.85 -11.20
N ARG A 70 -11.90 -4.01 -11.23
CA ARG A 70 -12.13 -2.98 -10.20
C ARG A 70 -12.13 -3.58 -8.79
N GLN A 71 -12.75 -4.75 -8.62
CA GLN A 71 -12.80 -5.47 -7.34
C GLN A 71 -11.40 -5.89 -6.89
N LYS A 72 -10.55 -6.39 -7.80
CA LYS A 72 -9.17 -6.77 -7.47
C LYS A 72 -8.32 -5.57 -7.09
N ILE A 73 -8.56 -4.41 -7.68
CA ILE A 73 -7.90 -3.15 -7.27
C ILE A 73 -8.35 -2.73 -5.88
N ILE A 74 -9.65 -2.81 -5.59
CA ILE A 74 -10.20 -2.53 -4.24
C ILE A 74 -9.54 -3.44 -3.20
N GLU A 75 -9.47 -4.74 -3.47
CA GLU A 75 -8.79 -5.72 -2.61
C GLU A 75 -7.30 -5.37 -2.43
N ALA A 76 -6.58 -5.07 -3.51
CA ALA A 76 -5.16 -4.74 -3.45
C ALA A 76 -4.88 -3.47 -2.62
N VAL A 77 -5.69 -2.42 -2.78
CA VAL A 77 -5.54 -1.17 -2.01
C VAL A 77 -5.90 -1.38 -0.54
N ARG A 78 -6.98 -2.12 -0.27
CA ARG A 78 -7.45 -2.34 1.11
C ARG A 78 -6.54 -3.28 1.89
N ASP A 79 -6.11 -4.38 1.26
CA ASP A 79 -5.45 -5.49 1.94
C ASP A 79 -3.93 -5.47 1.75
N GLY A 80 -3.45 -4.78 0.72
CA GLY A 80 -2.03 -4.76 0.35
C GLY A 80 -1.50 -6.14 -0.02
N ASN A 81 -0.18 -6.27 -0.04
CA ASN A 81 0.53 -7.54 -0.13
C ASN A 81 1.89 -7.43 0.62
N MET A 82 2.87 -8.27 0.27
CA MET A 82 4.18 -8.22 0.92
C MET A 82 4.99 -6.96 0.60
N LEU A 83 4.78 -6.36 -0.59
CA LEU A 83 5.53 -5.20 -1.08
C LEU A 83 4.68 -3.91 -1.10
N MET A 84 3.39 -4.03 -1.42
CA MET A 84 2.45 -2.92 -1.41
C MET A 84 1.76 -2.86 -0.04
N PRO A 85 1.86 -1.75 0.71
CA PRO A 85 1.15 -1.63 1.97
C PRO A 85 -0.37 -1.59 1.76
N ALA A 86 -1.11 -2.02 2.77
CA ALA A 86 -2.55 -1.82 2.86
C ALA A 86 -2.86 -0.35 3.16
N PHE A 87 -3.92 0.21 2.56
CA PHE A 87 -4.39 1.56 2.80
C PHE A 87 -5.78 1.54 3.47
N PRO A 88 -5.86 1.14 4.76
CA PRO A 88 -7.14 0.89 5.43
C PRO A 88 -8.03 2.13 5.56
N MET A 89 -7.44 3.33 5.48
CA MET A 89 -8.16 4.60 5.59
C MET A 89 -8.72 5.10 4.24
N ILE A 90 -8.34 4.50 3.11
CA ILE A 90 -8.97 4.76 1.81
C ILE A 90 -10.17 3.82 1.69
N GLN A 91 -11.38 4.34 1.90
CA GLN A 91 -12.59 3.53 2.01
C GLN A 91 -13.80 4.14 1.28
N ASP A 92 -14.87 3.35 1.19
CA ASP A 92 -16.18 3.74 0.68
C ASP A 92 -16.11 4.40 -0.71
N THR A 93 -16.57 5.65 -0.81
CA THR A 93 -16.64 6.41 -2.05
C THR A 93 -15.26 6.72 -2.60
N SER A 94 -14.28 7.01 -1.74
CA SER A 94 -12.91 7.34 -2.17
C SER A 94 -12.25 6.13 -2.84
N LEU A 95 -12.34 4.95 -2.21
CA LEU A 95 -11.81 3.70 -2.74
C LEU A 95 -12.51 3.27 -4.04
N SER A 96 -13.84 3.37 -4.10
CA SER A 96 -14.61 3.03 -5.30
C SER A 96 -14.30 3.95 -6.48
N LYS A 97 -14.16 5.27 -6.24
CA LYS A 97 -13.76 6.24 -7.28
C LYS A 97 -12.33 6.02 -7.73
N LEU A 98 -11.41 5.76 -6.79
CA LEU A 98 -10.01 5.46 -7.11
C LEU A 98 -9.90 4.20 -7.97
N ALA A 99 -10.55 3.11 -7.58
CA ALA A 99 -10.50 1.87 -8.35
C ALA A 99 -11.10 2.05 -9.75
N ARG A 100 -12.17 2.84 -9.89
CA ARG A 100 -12.75 3.17 -11.20
C ARG A 100 -11.81 4.02 -12.06
N TYR A 101 -11.14 4.98 -11.45
CA TYR A 101 -10.17 5.84 -12.11
C TYR A 101 -9.01 5.03 -12.70
N LEU A 102 -8.46 4.07 -11.96
CA LEU A 102 -7.35 3.21 -12.39
C LEU A 102 -7.73 2.23 -13.52
N THR A 103 -9.00 1.86 -13.62
CA THR A 103 -9.51 1.04 -14.74
C THR A 103 -9.92 1.84 -15.98
N ASN A 104 -9.89 3.18 -15.92
CA ASN A 104 -10.35 4.02 -17.01
C ASN A 104 -9.28 4.14 -18.11
N GLU A 105 -9.68 4.06 -19.38
CA GLU A 105 -8.80 4.29 -20.53
C GLU A 105 -8.07 5.64 -20.48
N ASN A 106 -8.72 6.68 -19.95
CA ASN A 106 -8.12 7.99 -19.77
C ASN A 106 -7.00 8.04 -18.72
N PHE A 107 -6.88 7.03 -17.85
CA PHE A 107 -5.72 6.89 -16.99
C PHE A 107 -4.58 6.19 -17.74
N ARG A 108 -4.92 5.17 -18.54
CA ARG A 108 -3.99 4.29 -19.25
C ARG A 108 -3.31 4.92 -20.47
N SER A 109 -3.90 5.99 -21.01
CA SER A 109 -3.45 6.66 -22.24
C SER A 109 -2.69 7.98 -22.02
N ARG A 110 -2.33 8.31 -20.77
CA ARG A 110 -1.65 9.58 -20.41
C ARG A 110 -0.13 9.56 -20.55
#